data_AF-A0A0F8YGL9-F1
#
_entry.id   AF-A0A0F8YGL9-F1
#
_cell.length_a   1.000
_cell.length_b   1.000
_cell.length_c   1.000
_cell.angle_alpha   90.00
_cell.angle_beta   90.00
_cell.angle_gamma   90.00
#
_symmetry.space_group_name_H-M   'P 1'
#
loop_
_entity.id
_entity.type
_entity.pdbx_description
1 polymer ?
#
loop_
_entity_poly.entity_id
_entity_poly.type
_entity_poly.pdbx_seq_one_letter_code
_entity_poly.pdbx_strand_id
1 'polypeptide(L)'
;SKGGIDTDGGVWKGWDIQAADKWPGSVEDGIEHLRGYEEIIIHPRCKHAIDEARHYSYKVDRLTGDVLREIVKKHDHIWDAVRYALAPVIRHRTWKPV
;
A
#
# COMPACT_ATOMS: atom_id res chain seq x y z
N SER A 1 6.36 -4.66 20.43
CA SER A 1 6.14 -5.84 21.31
C SER A 1 7.45 -6.17 22.01
N LYS A 2 7.47 -6.30 23.34
CA LYS A 2 8.70 -6.68 24.07
C LYS A 2 8.92 -8.19 23.92
N GLY A 3 10.14 -8.58 23.54
CA GLY A 3 10.51 -9.97 23.25
C GLY A 3 10.28 -10.90 24.44
N GLY A 4 9.63 -12.04 24.17
CA GLY A 4 9.66 -13.19 25.06
C GLY A 4 10.97 -13.96 24.89
N ILE A 5 11.21 -14.90 25.81
CA ILE A 5 12.30 -15.89 25.75
C ILE A 5 11.69 -17.18 25.20
N ASP A 6 12.35 -17.87 24.28
CA ASP A 6 11.92 -19.18 23.78
C ASP A 6 12.14 -20.29 24.83
N THR A 7 11.55 -21.46 24.62
CA THR A 7 11.63 -22.59 25.55
C THR A 7 13.04 -23.14 25.70
N ASP A 8 13.98 -22.73 24.83
CA ASP A 8 15.38 -23.18 24.79
C ASP A 8 16.35 -22.09 25.29
N GLY A 9 15.84 -20.95 25.79
CA GLY A 9 16.63 -19.85 26.34
C GLY A 9 17.15 -18.84 25.30
N GLY A 10 16.74 -18.95 24.04
CA GLY A 10 16.98 -17.97 22.98
C GLY A 10 16.03 -16.77 23.06
N VAL A 11 16.52 -15.61 22.62
CA VAL A 11 15.70 -14.40 22.51
C VAL A 11 14.97 -14.43 21.17
N TRP A 12 13.63 -14.42 21.18
CA TRP A 12 12.86 -14.30 19.94
C TRP A 12 13.18 -12.96 19.29
N LYS A 13 13.80 -13.00 18.11
CA LYS A 13 13.90 -11.82 17.23
C LYS A 13 12.52 -11.61 16.59
N GLY A 14 11.62 -10.96 17.34
CA GLY A 14 10.32 -10.55 16.83
C GLY A 14 10.47 -9.51 15.72
N TRP A 15 9.59 -9.57 14.72
CA TRP A 15 9.46 -8.51 13.72
C TRP A 15 8.80 -7.29 14.37
N ASP A 16 9.32 -6.09 14.11
CA ASP A 16 8.66 -4.84 14.51
C ASP A 16 7.48 -4.58 13.56
N ILE A 17 6.32 -5.12 13.90
CA ILE A 17 5.10 -5.01 13.12
C ILE A 17 4.21 -3.95 13.77
N GLN A 18 3.79 -2.99 12.96
CA GLN A 18 2.84 -1.95 13.35
C GLN A 18 1.59 -2.07 12.48
N ALA A 19 0.42 -1.87 13.09
CA ALA A 19 -0.84 -1.87 12.36
C ALA A 19 -0.91 -0.62 11.47
N ALA A 20 -1.36 -0.80 10.22
CA ALA A 20 -1.58 0.33 9.33
C ALA A 20 -2.87 1.07 9.71
N ASP A 21 -2.76 2.39 9.87
CA ASP A 21 -3.92 3.24 10.09
C ASP A 21 -4.77 3.32 8.81
N LYS A 22 -6.00 2.81 8.88
CA LYS A 22 -6.97 2.84 7.77
C LYS A 22 -8.11 3.80 8.12
N TRP A 23 -8.55 4.59 7.16
CA TRP A 23 -9.68 5.50 7.30
C TRP A 23 -10.65 5.36 6.11
N PRO A 24 -11.91 5.83 6.25
CA PRO A 24 -12.83 5.91 5.12
C PRO A 24 -12.24 6.80 4.03
N GLY A 25 -12.09 6.29 2.80
CA GLY A 25 -11.44 7.02 1.71
C GLY A 25 -9.92 6.79 1.58
N SER A 26 -9.30 6.00 2.47
CA SER A 26 -7.83 5.76 2.43
C SER A 26 -7.33 5.13 1.14
N VAL A 27 -8.21 4.43 0.40
CA VAL A 27 -7.90 3.82 -0.89
C VAL A 27 -7.71 4.90 -1.95
N GLU A 28 -8.69 5.78 -2.06
CA GLU A 28 -8.73 6.90 -2.99
C GLU A 28 -7.58 7.87 -2.70
N ASP A 29 -7.40 8.28 -1.45
CA ASP A 29 -6.32 9.18 -1.02
C ASP A 29 -4.94 8.58 -1.32
N GLY A 30 -4.78 7.26 -1.10
CA GLY A 30 -3.53 6.57 -1.39
C GLY A 30 -3.22 6.51 -2.88
N ILE A 31 -4.24 6.35 -3.73
CA ILE A 31 -4.04 6.35 -5.18
C ILE A 31 -3.76 7.76 -5.71
N GLU A 32 -4.45 8.77 -5.20
CA GLU A 32 -4.17 10.17 -5.53
C GLU A 32 -2.73 10.52 -5.14
N HIS A 33 -2.29 10.12 -3.94
CA HIS A 33 -0.91 10.30 -3.51
C HIS A 33 0.10 9.57 -4.42
N LEU A 34 -0.20 8.33 -4.82
CA LEU A 34 0.65 7.58 -5.76
C LEU A 34 0.72 8.23 -7.14
N ARG A 35 -0.39 8.80 -7.63
CA ARG A 35 -0.45 9.55 -8.89
C ARG A 35 0.30 10.89 -8.84
N GLY A 36 0.61 11.39 -7.64
CA GLY A 36 1.40 12.61 -7.45
C GLY A 36 2.90 12.44 -7.64
N TYR A 37 3.42 11.21 -7.69
CA TYR A 37 4.83 10.97 -7.98
C TYR A 37 5.12 11.17 -9.47
N GLU A 38 6.30 11.72 -9.78
CA GLU A 38 6.80 11.84 -11.15
C GLU A 38 6.97 10.46 -11.81
N GLU A 39 7.52 9.50 -11.05
CA GLU A 39 7.72 8.13 -11.51
C GLU A 39 7.64 7.13 -10.34
N ILE A 40 7.11 5.92 -10.61
CA ILE A 40 7.13 4.78 -9.68
C ILE A 40 8.01 3.68 -10.28
N ILE A 41 9.22 3.51 -9.73
CA ILE A 41 10.20 2.54 -10.23
C ILE A 41 10.00 1.19 -9.53
N ILE A 42 9.62 0.17 -10.29
CA ILE A 42 9.48 -1.22 -9.79
C ILE A 42 10.69 -2.03 -10.23
N HIS A 43 11.45 -2.55 -9.26
CA HIS A 43 12.63 -3.38 -9.55
C HIS A 43 12.23 -4.64 -10.36
N PRO A 44 12.97 -5.03 -11.41
CA PRO A 44 12.63 -6.18 -12.28
C PRO A 44 12.44 -7.52 -11.58
N ARG A 45 12.93 -7.66 -10.35
CA ARG A 45 12.77 -8.87 -9.51
C ARG A 45 11.35 -8.98 -8.92
N CYS A 46 10.63 -7.88 -8.79
CA CYS A 46 9.29 -7.84 -8.22
C CYS A 46 8.25 -8.20 -9.28
N LYS A 47 8.27 -9.45 -9.77
CA LYS A 47 7.45 -9.91 -10.89
C LYS A 47 5.95 -9.70 -10.66
N HIS A 48 5.47 -10.01 -9.47
CA HIS A 48 4.08 -9.79 -9.09
C HIS A 48 3.71 -8.30 -9.04
N ALA A 49 4.61 -7.44 -8.57
CA ALA A 49 4.37 -5.99 -8.54
C ALA A 49 4.25 -5.43 -9.96
N ILE A 50 5.10 -5.90 -10.88
CA ILE A 50 5.04 -5.51 -12.29
C ILE A 50 3.74 -5.97 -12.93
N ASP A 51 3.30 -7.20 -12.64
CA ASP A 51 2.05 -7.73 -13.17
C ASP A 51 0.84 -6.95 -12.65
N GLU A 52 0.78 -6.71 -11.33
CA GLU A 52 -0.29 -5.91 -10.74
C GLU A 52 -0.27 -4.47 -11.25
N ALA A 53 0.90 -3.86 -11.43
CA ALA A 53 1.02 -2.52 -12.00
C ALA A 53 0.44 -2.37 -13.41
N ARG A 54 0.49 -3.43 -14.23
CA ARG A 54 -0.07 -3.43 -15.59
C ARG A 54 -1.59 -3.55 -15.61
N HIS A 55 -2.18 -4.19 -14.60
CA HIS A 55 -3.60 -4.52 -14.56
C HIS A 55 -4.40 -3.63 -13.59
N TYR A 56 -3.73 -2.86 -12.73
CA TYR A 56 -4.37 -1.97 -11.77
C TYR A 56 -5.13 -0.84 -12.48
N SER A 57 -6.46 -0.95 -12.46
CA SER A 57 -7.37 -0.12 -13.26
C SER A 57 -8.65 0.21 -12.51
N TYR A 58 -9.23 1.36 -12.85
CA TYR A 58 -10.57 1.73 -12.44
C TYR A 58 -11.60 0.94 -13.24
N LYS A 59 -12.76 0.68 -12.63
CA LYS A 59 -13.91 0.12 -13.34
C LYS A 59 -14.37 1.12 -14.40
N VAL A 60 -14.73 0.60 -15.56
CA VAL A 60 -15.32 1.38 -16.66
C VAL A 60 -16.76 0.95 -16.81
N ASP A 61 -17.68 1.91 -16.87
CA ASP A 61 -19.07 1.65 -17.19
C ASP A 61 -19.18 1.09 -18.62
N ARG A 62 -19.84 -0.04 -18.78
CA ARG A 62 -19.90 -0.74 -20.08
C ARG A 62 -20.82 -0.08 -21.10
N LEU A 63 -21.76 0.74 -20.64
CA LEU A 63 -22.76 1.40 -21.48
C LEU A 63 -22.30 2.80 -21.89
N THR A 64 -21.69 3.55 -20.96
CA THR A 64 -21.27 4.93 -21.21
C THR A 64 -19.78 5.07 -21.53
N GLY A 65 -18.96 4.11 -21.10
CA GLY A 65 -17.50 4.20 -21.19
C GLY A 65 -16.87 5.09 -20.11
N ASP A 66 -17.65 5.56 -19.13
CA ASP A 66 -17.16 6.43 -18.07
C ASP A 66 -16.29 5.66 -17.07
N VAL A 67 -15.21 6.30 -16.62
CA VAL A 67 -14.34 5.76 -15.57
C VAL A 67 -15.01 5.97 -14.22
N LEU A 68 -15.37 4.88 -13.54
CA LEU A 68 -15.96 4.90 -12.21
C LEU A 68 -14.87 5.11 -11.15
N ARG A 69 -15.26 5.68 -10.00
CA ARG A 69 -14.36 5.85 -8.83
C ARG A 69 -14.04 4.54 -8.11
N GLU A 70 -14.56 3.41 -8.60
CA GLU A 70 -14.33 2.09 -8.05
C GLU A 70 -13.16 1.39 -8.74
N ILE A 71 -12.29 0.76 -7.95
CA ILE A 71 -11.14 0.00 -8.47
C ILE A 71 -11.55 -1.45 -8.75
N VAL A 72 -10.94 -2.06 -9.76
CA VAL A 72 -11.09 -3.50 -10.03
C VAL A 72 -10.35 -4.30 -8.94
N LYS A 73 -11.11 -4.94 -8.04
CA LYS A 73 -10.59 -5.90 -7.03
C LYS A 73 -10.12 -7.23 -7.65
N LYS A 74 -9.00 -7.21 -8.37
CA LYS A 74 -8.35 -8.43 -8.89
C LYS A 74 -6.82 -8.42 -8.83
N HIS A 75 -6.20 -7.24 -8.72
CA HIS A 75 -4.75 -7.05 -8.75
C HIS A 75 -4.31 -5.95 -7.76
N ASP A 76 -4.79 -6.04 -6.52
CA ASP A 76 -4.68 -4.99 -5.50
C ASP A 76 -3.75 -5.33 -4.32
N HIS A 77 -3.17 -6.53 -4.27
CA HIS A 77 -2.46 -7.00 -3.07
C HIS A 77 -1.20 -6.17 -2.75
N ILE A 78 -0.35 -5.93 -3.75
CA ILE A 78 0.88 -5.16 -3.56
C ILE A 78 0.56 -3.68 -3.45
N TRP A 79 -0.41 -3.18 -4.22
CA TRP A 79 -0.83 -1.79 -4.13
C TRP A 79 -1.45 -1.45 -2.78
N ASP A 80 -2.21 -2.35 -2.18
CA ASP A 80 -2.68 -2.20 -0.80
C ASP A 80 -1.53 -2.17 0.20
N ALA A 81 -0.55 -3.06 0.06
CA ALA A 81 0.64 -3.04 0.90
C ALA A 81 1.43 -1.73 0.78
N VAL A 82 1.60 -1.21 -0.44
CA VAL A 82 2.25 0.08 -0.71
C VAL A 82 1.46 1.22 -0.06
N ARG A 83 0.13 1.26 -0.23
CA ARG A 83 -0.69 2.29 0.42
C ARG A 83 -0.60 2.23 1.95
N TYR A 84 -0.58 1.04 2.54
CA TYR A 84 -0.41 0.90 3.99
C TYR A 84 0.96 1.39 4.47
N ALA A 85 2.03 1.15 3.70
CA ALA A 85 3.36 1.68 3.99
C ALA A 85 3.40 3.22 3.87
N LEU A 86 2.61 3.80 2.96
CA LEU A 86 2.50 5.25 2.75
C LEU A 86 1.49 5.94 3.68
N ALA A 87 0.66 5.19 4.42
CA ALA A 87 -0.36 5.76 5.30
C ALA A 87 0.18 6.83 6.26
N PRO A 88 1.36 6.65 6.91
CA PRO A 88 1.94 7.70 7.74
C PRO A 88 2.28 8.98 6.95
N VAL A 89 2.77 8.86 5.72
CA VAL A 89 3.12 10.01 4.86
C VAL A 89 1.85 10.75 4.43
N ILE A 90 0.79 10.02 4.10
CA ILE A 90 -0.48 10.58 3.65
C ILE A 90 -1.20 11.31 4.79
N ARG A 91 -1.27 10.71 5.99
CA ARG A 91 -1.99 11.28 7.14
C ARG A 91 -1.15 12.26 7.97
N HIS A 92 0.17 12.06 8.06
CA HIS A 92 1.05 12.94 8.82
C HIS A 92 1.69 13.96 7.88
N ARG A 93 0.90 14.99 7.55
CA ARG A 93 1.38 16.24 6.92
C ARG A 93 2.33 17.06 7.80
N THR A 94 2.79 16.52 8.93
CA THR A 94 3.74 17.17 9.85
C THR A 94 5.08 16.44 9.81
N TRP A 95 5.85 16.72 8.76
CA TRP A 95 7.30 16.58 8.81
C TRP A 95 7.81 17.39 10.01
N LYS A 96 8.36 16.72 11.03
CA LYS A 96 9.24 17.38 12.01
C LYS A 96 10.68 17.08 11.60
N PRO A 97 11.47 18.08 11.18
CA PRO A 97 12.89 17.85 10.96
C PRO A 97 13.51 17.49 12.32
N VAL A 98 14.35 16.46 12.32
CA VAL A 98 15.33 16.19 13.38
C VAL A 98 16.45 17.21 13.32
#